data_AF-A0A842T343-F1
#
_entry.id   AF-A0A842T343-F1
#
_cell.length_a   1.000
_cell.length_b   1.000
_cell.length_c   1.000
_cell.angle_alpha   90.00
_cell.angle_beta   90.00
_cell.angle_gamma   90.00
#
_symmetry.space_group_name_H-M   'P 1'
#
loop_
_entity.id
_entity.type
_entity.pdbx_description
1 polymer ?
#
loop_
_entity_poly.entity_id
_entity_poly.type
_entity_poly.pdbx_seq_one_letter_code
_entity_poly.pdbx_strand_id
1 'polypeptide(L)'
;MNIRYLEMSESVVFEQLLTIVLILSAAKIAGFIAERLKQPAVLGELLIGIILGPSLLGWIDIHSTTLTFLAEVGVIILLFEVGLKSNIDELLSAGRTSTLVAVLGVFIPLFLGYAYRAPISCTLIPWFPSL
;
A
#
# COMPACT_ATOMS: atom_id res chain seq x y z
N MET A 1 -32.60 1.32 28.13
CA MET A 1 -31.60 0.88 27.14
C MET A 1 -32.24 1.02 25.77
N ASN A 2 -31.82 2.02 24.98
CA ASN A 2 -32.58 2.50 23.82
C ASN A 2 -32.26 1.67 22.56
N ILE A 3 -33.29 1.00 22.02
CA ILE A 3 -33.23 0.05 20.89
C ILE A 3 -32.60 0.70 19.65
N ARG A 4 -32.76 2.01 19.46
CA ARG A 4 -32.17 2.78 18.36
C ARG A 4 -30.64 2.78 18.28
N TYR A 5 -29.92 2.52 19.39
CA TYR A 5 -28.45 2.41 19.34
C TYR A 5 -27.98 1.07 18.78
N LEU A 6 -28.77 0.00 18.94
CA LEU A 6 -28.43 -1.30 18.37
C LEU A 6 -28.70 -1.32 16.86
N GLU A 7 -29.82 -0.76 16.40
CA GLU A 7 -30.12 -0.63 14.95
C GLU A 7 -29.08 0.25 14.22
N MET A 8 -28.61 1.34 14.84
CA MET A 8 -27.55 2.19 14.26
C MET A 8 -26.20 1.47 14.17
N SER A 9 -25.92 0.56 15.12
CA SER A 9 -24.70 -0.24 15.08
C SER A 9 -24.79 -1.35 14.03
N GLU A 10 -25.95 -1.97 13.84
CA GLU A 10 -26.12 -3.04 12.85
C GLU A 10 -26.04 -2.51 11.41
N SER A 11 -26.62 -1.34 11.13
CA SER A 11 -26.54 -0.73 9.79
C SER A 11 -25.10 -0.34 9.42
N VAL A 12 -24.35 0.25 10.35
CA VAL A 12 -22.94 0.61 10.10
C VAL A 12 -22.07 -0.61 9.86
N VAL A 13 -22.28 -1.70 10.61
CA VAL A 13 -21.55 -2.96 10.39
C VAL A 13 -21.90 -3.57 9.03
N PHE A 14 -23.16 -3.53 8.62
CA PHE A 14 -23.59 -4.05 7.32
C PHE A 14 -22.93 -3.29 6.16
N GLU A 15 -22.92 -1.95 6.21
CA GLU A 15 -22.25 -1.11 5.21
C GLU A 15 -20.75 -1.41 5.12
N GLN A 16 -20.07 -1.63 6.26
CA GLN A 16 -18.66 -1.98 6.29
C GLN A 16 -18.39 -3.37 5.69
N LEU A 17 -19.22 -4.36 6.01
CA LEU A 17 -19.10 -5.70 5.43
C LEU A 17 -19.33 -5.67 3.93
N LEU A 18 -20.33 -4.93 3.45
CA LEU A 18 -20.60 -4.76 2.03
C LEU A 18 -19.40 -4.09 1.34
N THR A 19 -18.83 -3.05 1.95
CA THR A 19 -17.62 -2.39 1.45
C THR A 19 -16.44 -3.35 1.35
N ILE A 20 -16.17 -4.16 2.38
CA ILE A 20 -15.09 -5.16 2.37
C ILE A 20 -15.31 -6.19 1.25
N VAL A 21 -16.54 -6.72 1.13
CA VAL A 21 -16.88 -7.68 0.08
C VAL A 21 -16.67 -7.05 -1.31
N LEU A 22 -17.08 -5.81 -1.50
CA LEU A 22 -16.93 -5.09 -2.76
C LEU A 22 -15.45 -4.88 -3.10
N ILE A 23 -14.63 -4.42 -2.15
CA ILE A 23 -13.19 -4.22 -2.33
C ILE A 23 -12.48 -5.54 -2.65
N LEU A 24 -12.73 -6.60 -1.87
CA LEU A 24 -12.09 -7.90 -2.08
C LEU A 24 -12.50 -8.53 -3.41
N SER A 25 -13.77 -8.41 -3.79
CA SER A 25 -14.27 -8.92 -5.08
C SER A 25 -13.66 -8.13 -6.24
N ALA A 26 -13.63 -6.81 -6.15
CA ALA A 26 -13.02 -5.96 -7.18
C ALA A 26 -11.51 -6.21 -7.30
N ALA A 27 -10.79 -6.34 -6.19
CA ALA A 27 -9.37 -6.71 -6.14
C ALA A 27 -9.13 -8.07 -6.82
N LYS A 28 -9.91 -9.10 -6.49
CA LYS A 28 -9.80 -10.43 -7.12
C LYS A 28 -10.04 -10.39 -8.62
N ILE A 29 -11.07 -9.67 -9.07
CA ILE A 29 -11.38 -9.53 -10.50
C ILE A 29 -10.25 -8.79 -11.22
N ALA A 30 -9.77 -7.68 -10.66
CA ALA A 30 -8.69 -6.89 -11.24
C ALA A 30 -7.37 -7.67 -11.28
N GLY A 31 -7.03 -8.43 -10.23
CA GLY A 31 -5.86 -9.31 -10.20
C GLY A 31 -5.95 -10.40 -11.28
N PHE A 32 -7.11 -11.04 -11.43
CA PHE A 32 -7.35 -12.03 -12.48
C PHE A 32 -7.20 -11.44 -13.90
N ILE A 33 -7.70 -10.20 -14.12
CA ILE A 33 -7.53 -9.49 -15.39
C ILE A 33 -6.05 -9.15 -15.63
N ALA A 34 -5.31 -8.72 -14.59
CA ALA A 34 -3.88 -8.42 -14.71
C ALA A 34 -3.08 -9.67 -15.11
N GLU A 35 -3.35 -10.83 -14.50
CA GLU A 35 -2.73 -12.11 -14.88
C GLU A 35 -3.02 -12.49 -16.33
N ARG A 36 -4.27 -12.31 -16.79
CA ARG A 36 -4.67 -12.50 -18.20
C ARG A 36 -3.89 -11.61 -19.16
N LEU A 37 -3.52 -10.41 -18.73
CA LEU A 37 -2.69 -9.46 -19.48
C LEU A 37 -1.18 -9.70 -19.31
N LYS A 38 -0.77 -10.81 -18.68
CA LYS A 38 0.63 -11.15 -18.36
C LYS A 38 1.31 -10.16 -17.41
N GLN A 39 0.54 -9.48 -16.57
CA GLN A 39 1.04 -8.61 -15.52
C GLN A 39 0.94 -9.33 -14.15
N PRO A 40 1.80 -8.99 -13.17
CA PRO A 40 1.64 -9.46 -11.81
C PRO A 40 0.26 -9.09 -11.24
N ALA A 41 -0.43 -10.05 -10.60
CA ALA A 41 -1.77 -9.84 -10.03
C ALA A 41 -1.85 -8.62 -9.11
N VAL A 42 -0.81 -8.41 -8.29
CA VAL A 42 -0.69 -7.28 -7.35
C VAL A 42 -0.82 -5.93 -8.05
N LEU A 43 -0.38 -5.79 -9.31
CA LEU A 43 -0.57 -4.54 -10.06
C LEU A 43 -2.05 -4.26 -10.32
N GLY A 44 -2.85 -5.29 -10.64
CA GLY A 44 -4.29 -5.14 -10.82
C GLY A 44 -5.00 -4.76 -9.53
N GLU A 45 -4.62 -5.39 -8.42
CA GLU A 45 -5.14 -5.11 -7.08
C GLU A 45 -4.82 -3.68 -6.62
N LEU A 46 -3.60 -3.20 -6.89
CA LEU A 46 -3.20 -1.82 -6.58
C LEU A 46 -3.94 -0.80 -7.45
N LEU A 47 -4.10 -1.07 -8.75
CA LEU A 47 -4.80 -0.17 -9.66
C LEU A 47 -6.27 -0.01 -9.26
N ILE A 48 -6.97 -1.10 -8.95
CA ILE A 48 -8.37 -1.00 -8.50
C ILE A 48 -8.47 -0.30 -7.14
N GLY A 49 -7.49 -0.48 -6.25
CA GLY A 49 -7.40 0.27 -5.00
C GLY A 49 -7.24 1.78 -5.21
N ILE A 50 -6.40 2.20 -6.17
CA ILE A 50 -6.24 3.62 -6.54
C ILE A 50 -7.53 4.18 -7.15
N ILE A 51 -8.23 3.38 -7.97
CA ILE A 51 -9.50 3.75 -8.61
C ILE A 51 -10.60 3.93 -7.57
N LEU A 52 -10.83 2.93 -6.72
CA LEU A 52 -11.91 2.96 -5.74
C LEU A 52 -11.60 3.87 -4.53
N GLY A 53 -10.32 4.11 -4.26
CA GLY A 53 -9.85 5.00 -3.21
C GLY A 53 -10.09 6.49 -3.49
N PRO A 54 -9.78 7.37 -2.52
CA PRO A 54 -9.98 8.83 -2.60
C PRO A 54 -9.15 9.52 -3.67
N SER A 55 -8.14 8.84 -4.22
CA SER A 55 -7.34 9.38 -5.32
C SER A 55 -8.14 9.59 -6.61
N LEU A 56 -9.21 8.80 -6.83
CA LEU A 56 -10.03 8.88 -8.04
C LEU A 56 -11.54 8.95 -7.74
N LEU A 57 -12.18 7.86 -7.32
CA LEU A 57 -13.63 7.86 -7.09
C LEU A 57 -14.05 8.24 -5.66
N GLY A 58 -13.19 8.00 -4.66
CA GLY A 58 -13.50 8.32 -3.26
C GLY A 58 -14.68 7.55 -2.68
N TRP A 59 -14.93 6.34 -3.19
CA TRP A 59 -16.00 5.48 -2.68
C TRP A 59 -15.64 4.77 -1.38
N ILE A 60 -14.35 4.71 -1.04
CA ILE A 60 -13.84 4.04 0.15
C ILE A 60 -13.23 5.08 1.09
N ASP A 61 -13.70 5.08 2.33
CA ASP A 61 -13.12 5.87 3.40
C ASP A 61 -11.89 5.16 3.99
N ILE A 62 -10.72 5.77 3.81
CA ILE A 62 -9.44 5.26 4.34
C ILE A 62 -9.40 5.37 5.87
N HIS A 63 -10.20 6.24 6.49
CA HIS A 63 -10.22 6.44 7.94
C HIS A 63 -11.01 5.36 8.71
N SER A 64 -11.53 4.35 8.00
CA SER A 64 -12.15 3.18 8.63
C SER A 64 -11.12 2.35 9.40
N THR A 65 -11.20 2.38 10.73
CA THR A 65 -10.33 1.59 11.63
C THR A 65 -10.36 0.10 11.28
N THR A 66 -11.51 -0.43 10.86
CA THR A 66 -11.67 -1.84 10.46
C THR A 66 -10.85 -2.18 9.21
N LEU A 67 -10.87 -1.31 8.20
CA LEU A 67 -10.12 -1.52 6.95
C LEU A 67 -8.61 -1.40 7.18
N THR A 68 -8.17 -0.41 7.96
CA THR A 68 -6.75 -0.25 8.32
C THR A 68 -6.24 -1.48 9.08
N PHE A 69 -6.99 -1.96 10.07
CA PHE A 69 -6.64 -3.16 10.81
C PHE A 69 -6.55 -4.40 9.90
N LEU A 70 -7.52 -4.58 9.00
CA LEU A 70 -7.50 -5.69 8.05
C LEU A 70 -6.32 -5.61 7.08
N ALA A 71 -5.95 -4.40 6.63
CA ALA A 71 -4.78 -4.19 5.78
C ALA A 71 -3.47 -4.50 6.51
N GLU A 72 -3.33 -4.09 7.78
CA GLU A 72 -2.17 -4.43 8.61
C GLU A 72 -2.02 -5.94 8.79
N VAL A 73 -3.13 -6.62 9.14
CA VAL A 73 -3.14 -8.09 9.26
C VAL A 73 -2.79 -8.75 7.92
N GLY A 74 -3.34 -8.25 6.81
CA GLY A 74 -3.01 -8.73 5.47
C GLY A 74 -1.52 -8.60 5.15
N VAL A 75 -0.90 -7.45 5.43
CA VAL A 75 0.54 -7.23 5.22
C VAL A 75 1.38 -8.17 6.10
N ILE A 76 1.00 -8.37 7.36
CA ILE A 76 1.69 -9.31 8.25
C ILE A 76 1.63 -10.74 7.69
N ILE A 77 0.45 -11.19 7.24
CA ILE A 77 0.28 -12.52 6.64
C ILE A 77 1.12 -12.65 5.36
N LEU A 78 1.12 -11.63 4.49
CA LEU A 78 1.92 -11.63 3.26
C LEU A 78 3.43 -11.69 3.55
N LEU A 79 3.92 -10.88 4.48
CA LEU A 79 5.34 -10.91 4.86
C LEU A 79 5.73 -12.24 5.51
N PHE A 80 4.82 -12.83 6.30
CA PHE A 80 5.01 -14.15 6.86
C PHE A 80 5.07 -15.24 5.78
N GLU A 81 4.17 -15.21 4.80
CA GLU A 81 4.16 -16.13 3.66
C GLU A 81 5.46 -16.01 2.84
N VAL A 82 5.91 -14.79 2.56
CA VAL A 82 7.18 -14.52 1.88
C VAL A 82 8.35 -15.07 2.68
N GLY A 83 8.34 -14.91 4.00
CA GLY A 83 9.33 -15.48 4.91
C GLY A 83 9.37 -17.01 4.87
N LEU A 84 8.20 -17.66 4.90
CA LEU A 84 8.08 -19.12 4.82
C LEU A 84 8.54 -19.70 3.48
N LYS A 85 8.38 -18.95 2.38
CA LYS A 85 8.84 -19.35 1.04
C LYS A 85 10.32 -19.04 0.78
N SER A 86 10.98 -18.28 1.65
CA SER A 86 12.36 -17.87 1.46
C SER A 86 13.34 -18.93 1.95
N ASN A 87 14.32 -19.30 1.11
CA ASN A 87 15.37 -20.24 1.48
C ASN A 87 16.44 -19.52 2.31
N ILE A 88 16.56 -19.86 3.59
CA ILE A 88 17.54 -19.25 4.50
C ILE A 88 18.98 -19.51 4.00
N ASP A 89 19.26 -20.68 3.43
CA ASP A 89 20.59 -21.04 2.94
C ASP A 89 21.02 -20.21 1.70
N GLU A 90 20.09 -19.93 0.78
CA GLU A 90 20.33 -19.03 -0.35
C GLU A 90 20.56 -17.58 0.13
N LEU A 91 19.81 -17.16 1.16
CA LEU A 91 19.92 -15.83 1.75
C LEU A 91 21.26 -15.63 2.46
N LEU A 92 21.73 -16.64 3.20
CA LEU A 92 23.03 -16.62 3.89
C LEU A 92 24.21 -16.73 2.91
N SER A 93 24.14 -17.59 1.90
CA SER A 93 25.21 -17.75 0.91
C SER A 93 25.40 -16.50 0.04
N ALA A 94 24.31 -15.80 -0.29
CA ALA A 94 24.37 -14.50 -0.95
C ALA A 94 24.68 -13.31 -0.01
N GLY A 95 24.88 -13.55 1.29
CA GLY A 95 24.90 -12.52 2.32
C GLY A 95 25.90 -11.37 2.07
N ARG A 96 27.10 -11.68 1.57
CA ARG A 96 28.12 -10.65 1.32
C ARG A 96 27.75 -9.70 0.18
N THR A 97 27.21 -10.25 -0.92
CA THR A 97 26.75 -9.45 -2.06
C THR A 97 25.44 -8.74 -1.73
N SER A 98 24.51 -9.43 -1.06
CA SER A 98 23.22 -8.88 -0.62
C SER A 98 23.38 -7.69 0.32
N THR A 99 24.29 -7.78 1.29
CA THR A 99 24.56 -6.67 2.23
C THR A 99 25.09 -5.44 1.49
N LEU A 100 26.01 -5.61 0.54
CA LEU A 100 26.56 -4.50 -0.23
C LEU A 100 25.48 -3.84 -1.10
N VAL A 101 24.65 -4.63 -1.79
CA VAL A 101 23.53 -4.15 -2.61
C VAL A 101 22.46 -3.47 -1.75
N ALA A 102 22.16 -3.99 -0.56
CA ALA A 102 21.20 -3.38 0.36
C ALA A 102 21.68 -2.01 0.88
N VAL A 103 22.94 -1.92 1.32
CA VAL A 103 23.53 -0.66 1.78
C VAL A 103 23.56 0.35 0.64
N LEU A 104 24.16 0.00 -0.50
CA LEU A 104 24.25 0.92 -1.63
C LEU A 104 22.85 1.28 -2.18
N GLY A 105 21.95 0.31 -2.27
CA GLY A 105 20.58 0.47 -2.76
C GLY A 105 19.71 1.36 -1.88
N VAL A 106 20.03 1.53 -0.60
CA VAL A 106 19.35 2.49 0.31
C VAL A 106 20.07 3.84 0.30
N PHE A 107 21.39 3.85 0.49
CA PHE A 107 22.15 5.09 0.62
C PHE A 107 22.20 5.90 -0.68
N ILE A 108 22.30 5.24 -1.85
CA ILE A 108 22.36 5.95 -3.14
C ILE A 108 21.07 6.73 -3.41
N PRO A 109 19.84 6.14 -3.45
CA PRO A 109 18.62 6.91 -3.70
C PRO A 109 18.36 7.97 -2.64
N LEU A 110 18.73 7.71 -1.37
CA LEU A 110 18.61 8.68 -0.29
C LEU A 110 19.52 9.89 -0.53
N PHE A 111 20.79 9.66 -0.86
CA PHE A 111 21.75 10.73 -1.16
C PHE A 111 21.38 11.47 -2.45
N LEU A 112 20.95 10.75 -3.49
CA LEU A 112 20.51 11.34 -4.76
C LEU A 112 19.24 12.18 -4.58
N GLY A 113 18.26 11.70 -3.81
CA GLY A 113 17.05 12.46 -3.47
C GLY A 113 17.37 13.74 -2.70
N TYR A 114 18.28 13.67 -1.73
CA TYR A 114 18.75 14.86 -1.00
C TYR A 114 19.53 15.83 -1.91
N ALA A 115 20.47 15.30 -2.70
CA ALA A 115 21.29 16.07 -3.61
C ALA A 115 20.48 16.71 -4.74
N TYR A 116 19.38 16.10 -5.19
CA TYR A 116 18.46 16.71 -6.17
C TYR A 116 17.65 17.87 -5.56
N ARG A 117 17.29 17.77 -4.28
CA ARG A 117 16.56 18.83 -3.56
C ARG A 117 17.43 20.06 -3.25
N ALA A 118 18.73 19.87 -3.04
CA ALA A 118 19.67 20.94 -2.71
C ALA A 118 19.79 22.07 -3.77
N PRO A 119 20.01 21.79 -5.08
CA PRO A 119 20.09 22.82 -6.12
C PRO A 119 18.73 23.43 -6.46
N ILE A 120 17.63 22.66 -6.34
CA ILE A 120 16.26 23.17 -6.52
C ILE A 120 15.92 24.23 -5.48
N SER A 121 16.39 24.08 -4.24
CA SER A 121 16.17 25.10 -3.20
C SER A 121 16.96 26.39 -3.49
N CYS A 122 18.17 26.31 -4.04
CA CYS A 122 19.01 27.48 -4.31
C CYS A 122 18.56 28.29 -5.55
N THR A 123 17.83 27.66 -6.49
CA THR A 123 17.26 28.30 -7.70
C THR A 123 15.84 28.88 -7.48
N LEU A 124 15.09 28.40 -6.48
CA LEU A 124 13.69 28.81 -6.26
C LEU A 124 13.51 29.99 -5.29
N ILE A 125 14.55 30.33 -4.50
CA ILE A 125 14.54 31.45 -3.54
C ILE A 125 14.53 32.86 -4.17
N PRO A 126 15.01 33.14 -5.39
CA PRO A 126 14.89 34.47 -6.00
C PRO A 126 13.44 34.86 -6.37
N TRP A 127 12.50 33.91 -6.39
CA TRP A 127 11.13 34.12 -6.90
C TRP A 127 10.05 34.19 -5.81
N PHE A 128 10.39 34.03 -4.54
CA PHE A 128 9.48 34.28 -3.40
C PHE A 128 10.03 35.43 -2.54
N PRO A 129 9.90 36.71 -2.95
CA PRO A 129 10.35 37.84 -2.15
C PRO A 129 9.31 38.31 -1.11
N SER A 130 8.15 37.65 -0.97
CA SER A 130 7.05 38.20 -0.13
C SER A 130 6.01 37.16 0.35
N LEU A 131 6.45 36.13 1.09
CA LEU A 131 5.62 35.40 2.04
C LEU A 131 6.39 35.21 3.35
#